data_AF-A0A9W8WYG5-F1
#
_entry.id   AF-A0A9W8WYG5-F1
#
_cell.length_a   1.000
_cell.length_b   1.000
_cell.length_c   1.000
_cell.angle_alpha   90.00
_cell.angle_beta   90.00
_cell.angle_gamma   90.00
#
_symmetry.space_group_name_H-M   'P 1'
#
loop_
_entity.id
_entity.type
_entity.pdbx_description
1 polymer ?
#
loop_
_entity_poly.entity_id
_entity_poly.type
_entity_poly.pdbx_seq_one_letter_code
_entity_poly.pdbx_strand_id
1 'polypeptide(L)'
;MEGPRNGRNITIEMFGEAINTALGWDTQVGVIPANGAFAALNATHTIDLEQLNNRPAGLERPASLARADDSNDVVPARVQAVLDDSDDKKYLTAASLGASRHRVELTSPLTPAQQSPAQGEAGFILALMLDGTVPAAGTEGVDYTQLKAFKNWVQEWLTFERLPVELGWRPSTRQVSFTDLAPINAAIKKAQASLS
;
A
#
# COMPACT_ATOMS: atom_id res chain seq x y z
N MET A 1 -6.25 14.29 -13.67
CA MET A 1 -6.69 13.29 -14.69
C MET A 1 -6.17 11.97 -14.19
N GLU A 2 -7.03 11.00 -13.84
CA GLU A 2 -6.60 9.63 -13.55
C GLU A 2 -6.05 9.03 -14.86
N GLY A 3 -4.87 8.39 -14.83
CA GLY A 3 -4.02 8.10 -16.00
C GLY A 3 -4.63 7.28 -17.14
N PRO A 4 -3.84 6.89 -18.16
CA PRO A 4 -4.33 6.16 -19.32
C PRO A 4 -4.97 4.84 -18.88
N ARG A 5 -6.27 4.68 -19.14
CA ARG A 5 -7.04 3.50 -18.71
C ARG A 5 -6.53 2.18 -19.30
N ASN A 6 -5.75 2.24 -20.36
CA ASN A 6 -5.09 1.09 -20.97
C ASN A 6 -3.78 0.70 -20.27
N GLY A 7 -3.33 1.46 -19.27
CA GLY A 7 -2.12 1.20 -18.51
C GLY A 7 -0.83 1.42 -19.32
N ARG A 8 -0.85 2.22 -20.39
CA ARG A 8 0.30 2.39 -21.30
C ARG A 8 0.79 3.82 -21.41
N ASN A 9 2.07 3.99 -21.73
CA ASN A 9 2.73 5.28 -21.95
C ASN A 9 2.60 6.26 -20.77
N ILE A 10 2.75 5.74 -19.54
CA ILE A 10 2.56 6.51 -18.32
C ILE A 10 3.88 7.20 -17.95
N THR A 11 3.85 8.51 -17.71
CA THR A 11 5.02 9.27 -17.20
C THR A 11 5.04 9.30 -15.68
N ILE A 12 6.16 9.74 -15.08
CA ILE A 12 6.29 9.92 -13.63
C ILE A 12 5.27 10.94 -13.09
N GLU A 13 5.04 12.04 -13.81
CA GLU A 13 4.10 13.09 -13.42
C GLU A 13 2.66 12.55 -13.37
N MET A 14 2.31 11.67 -14.31
CA MET A 14 0.98 11.05 -14.34
C MET A 14 0.70 10.20 -13.09
N PHE A 15 1.72 9.56 -12.49
CA PHE A 15 1.56 8.88 -11.20
C PHE A 15 1.24 9.87 -10.08
N GLY A 16 1.98 10.98 -10.00
CA GLY A 16 1.74 12.01 -8.99
C GLY A 16 0.35 12.65 -9.11
N GLU A 17 -0.03 13.02 -10.33
CA GLU A 17 -1.35 13.61 -10.61
C GLU A 17 -2.50 12.65 -10.33
N ALA A 18 -2.35 11.37 -10.69
CA ALA A 18 -3.37 10.36 -10.42
C ALA A 18 -3.56 10.16 -8.91
N ILE A 19 -2.47 10.05 -8.15
CA ILE A 19 -2.52 9.94 -6.68
C ILE A 19 -3.18 11.17 -6.05
N ASN A 20 -2.81 12.38 -6.48
CA ASN A 20 -3.43 13.58 -5.96
C ASN A 20 -4.92 13.68 -6.32
N THR A 21 -5.27 13.42 -7.59
CA THR A 21 -6.65 13.52 -8.06
C THR A 21 -7.55 12.50 -7.38
N ALA A 22 -7.11 11.24 -7.30
CA ALA A 22 -7.94 10.14 -6.80
C ALA A 22 -8.01 10.12 -5.27
N LEU A 23 -6.90 10.44 -4.58
CA LEU A 23 -6.77 10.21 -3.13
C LEU A 23 -6.74 11.51 -2.32
N GLY A 24 -6.54 12.66 -2.96
CA GLY A 24 -6.26 13.92 -2.27
C GLY A 24 -4.88 13.96 -1.61
N TRP A 25 -3.97 13.05 -1.96
CA TRP A 25 -2.63 12.95 -1.39
C TRP A 25 -1.63 13.86 -2.10
N ASP A 26 -0.48 14.14 -1.49
CA ASP A 26 0.57 14.91 -2.13
C ASP A 26 1.09 14.19 -3.39
N THR A 27 1.40 14.94 -4.46
CA THR A 27 1.87 14.34 -5.73
C THR A 27 3.17 13.58 -5.55
N GLN A 28 4.02 13.96 -4.59
CA GLN A 28 5.24 13.23 -4.28
C GLN A 28 4.95 11.80 -3.85
N VAL A 29 3.76 11.52 -3.28
CA VAL A 29 3.34 10.15 -2.91
C VAL A 29 3.30 9.21 -4.11
N GLY A 30 2.98 9.71 -5.30
CA GLY A 30 3.09 8.96 -6.56
C GLY A 30 4.44 9.09 -7.26
N VAL A 31 5.04 10.28 -7.24
CA VAL A 31 6.29 10.58 -7.99
C VAL A 31 7.49 9.80 -7.45
N ILE A 32 7.67 9.70 -6.13
CA ILE A 32 8.83 9.01 -5.56
C ILE A 32 8.87 7.51 -5.90
N PRO A 33 7.79 6.72 -5.71
CA PRO A 33 7.81 5.32 -6.12
C PRO A 33 7.91 5.18 -7.65
N ALA A 34 7.33 6.10 -8.43
CA ALA A 34 7.48 6.09 -9.89
C ALA A 34 8.94 6.32 -10.32
N ASN A 35 9.67 7.24 -9.70
CA ASN A 35 11.10 7.42 -9.95
C ASN A 35 11.90 6.14 -9.68
N GLY A 36 11.58 5.44 -8.58
CA GLY A 36 12.18 4.14 -8.26
C GLY A 36 11.89 3.09 -9.34
N ALA A 37 10.65 3.03 -9.82
CA ALA A 37 10.25 2.13 -10.89
C ALA A 37 10.96 2.42 -12.22
N PHE A 38 11.02 3.70 -12.62
CA PHE A 38 11.69 4.11 -13.86
C PHE A 38 13.18 3.80 -13.82
N ALA A 39 13.85 4.09 -12.69
CA ALA A 39 15.26 3.76 -12.51
C ALA A 39 15.51 2.24 -12.60
N ALA A 40 14.69 1.43 -11.93
CA ALA A 40 14.81 -0.03 -11.95
C ALA A 40 14.53 -0.64 -13.34
N LEU A 41 13.66 -0.02 -14.14
CA LEU A 41 13.36 -0.42 -15.51
C LEU A 41 14.31 0.18 -16.56
N ASN A 42 15.22 1.08 -16.15
CA ASN A 42 16.02 1.90 -17.05
C ASN A 42 15.14 2.65 -18.09
N ALA A 43 13.97 3.11 -17.66
CA ALA A 43 13.01 3.83 -18.48
C ALA A 43 13.26 5.34 -18.41
N THR A 44 13.21 6.03 -19.56
CA THR A 44 13.58 7.46 -19.63
C THR A 44 12.38 8.41 -19.70
N HIS A 45 11.22 7.95 -20.20
CA HIS A 45 10.09 8.84 -20.49
C HIS A 45 8.74 8.27 -20.08
N THR A 46 8.49 6.99 -20.40
CA THR A 46 7.23 6.33 -20.11
C THR A 46 7.45 4.88 -19.73
N ILE A 47 6.50 4.33 -18.97
CA ILE A 47 6.34 2.89 -18.77
C ILE A 47 4.90 2.46 -19.06
N ASP A 48 4.74 1.18 -19.36
CA ASP A 48 3.46 0.48 -19.29
C ASP A 48 3.36 -0.21 -17.92
N LEU A 49 2.17 -0.22 -17.30
CA LEU A 49 1.97 -0.80 -15.95
C LEU A 49 2.40 -2.26 -15.86
N GLU A 50 2.25 -3.02 -16.95
CA GLU A 50 2.68 -4.42 -17.02
C GLU A 50 4.19 -4.58 -16.77
N GLN A 51 5.00 -3.56 -17.07
CA GLN A 51 6.44 -3.58 -16.80
C GLN A 51 6.76 -3.59 -15.29
N LEU A 52 5.82 -3.16 -14.43
CA LEU A 52 5.98 -3.23 -12.97
C LEU A 52 5.97 -4.68 -12.45
N ASN A 53 5.52 -5.63 -13.26
CA ASN A 53 5.58 -7.06 -12.96
C ASN A 53 7.02 -7.63 -12.99
N ASN A 54 8.02 -6.79 -13.24
CA ASN A 54 9.42 -7.17 -13.38
C ASN A 54 10.06 -7.53 -12.03
N ARG A 55 10.07 -8.83 -11.74
CA ARG A 55 10.74 -9.47 -10.59
C ARG A 55 12.26 -9.31 -10.59
N PRO A 56 12.99 -9.53 -11.71
CA PRO A 56 14.43 -9.30 -11.75
C PRO A 56 14.86 -7.89 -11.34
N ALA A 57 14.05 -6.88 -11.65
CA ALA A 57 14.31 -5.49 -11.26
C ALA A 57 13.94 -5.17 -9.79
N GLY A 58 13.39 -6.14 -9.04
CA GLY A 58 13.01 -5.98 -7.63
C GLY A 58 11.75 -5.13 -7.39
N LEU A 59 11.02 -4.77 -8.46
CA LEU A 59 9.79 -3.98 -8.38
C LEU A 59 8.63 -4.82 -7.87
N GLU A 60 8.40 -5.97 -8.48
CA GLU A 60 7.57 -7.02 -7.91
C GLU A 60 8.44 -7.89 -6.99
N ARG A 61 7.84 -8.35 -5.89
CA ARG A 61 8.50 -9.22 -4.92
C ARG A 61 7.53 -10.28 -4.39
N PRO A 62 8.05 -11.45 -3.98
CA PRO A 62 7.26 -12.46 -3.30
C PRO A 62 6.73 -11.92 -1.95
N ALA A 63 5.92 -12.71 -1.26
CA ALA A 63 5.29 -12.31 -0.01
C ALA A 63 4.37 -11.09 -0.17
N SER A 64 3.76 -10.93 -1.33
CA SER A 64 2.72 -9.93 -1.56
C SER A 64 1.46 -10.26 -0.74
N LEU A 65 0.83 -9.24 -0.16
CA LEU A 65 -0.33 -9.41 0.72
C LEU A 65 -1.58 -9.96 0.00
N ALA A 66 -1.70 -9.70 -1.31
CA ALA A 66 -2.86 -10.08 -2.11
C ALA A 66 -2.52 -10.87 -3.38
N ARG A 67 -1.25 -10.94 -3.79
CA ARG A 67 -0.81 -11.53 -5.07
C ARG A 67 -0.02 -12.81 -4.86
N ALA A 68 0.01 -13.70 -5.85
CA ALA A 68 0.91 -14.86 -5.86
C ALA A 68 2.38 -14.42 -5.91
N ASP A 69 3.31 -15.32 -5.58
CA ASP A 69 4.74 -14.97 -5.56
C ASP A 69 5.38 -14.96 -6.96
N ASP A 70 4.79 -15.70 -7.89
CA ASP A 70 5.27 -15.92 -9.26
C ASP A 70 4.41 -15.24 -10.34
N SER A 71 3.21 -14.77 -9.98
CA SER A 71 2.32 -14.06 -10.89
C SER A 71 1.76 -12.78 -10.27
N ASN A 72 1.14 -11.97 -11.12
CA ASN A 72 0.41 -10.78 -10.69
C ASN A 72 -1.08 -11.05 -10.51
N ASP A 73 -1.46 -12.30 -10.28
CA ASP A 73 -2.85 -12.65 -10.03
C ASP A 73 -3.19 -12.39 -8.56
N VAL A 74 -4.35 -11.77 -8.33
CA VAL A 74 -4.92 -11.67 -6.99
C VAL A 74 -5.28 -13.06 -6.52
N VAL A 75 -4.86 -13.41 -5.31
CA VAL A 75 -5.16 -14.68 -4.64
C VAL A 75 -6.21 -14.41 -3.56
N PRO A 76 -7.48 -14.78 -3.76
CA PRO A 76 -8.57 -14.48 -2.81
C PRO A 76 -8.28 -14.97 -1.39
N ALA A 77 -7.63 -16.13 -1.25
CA ALA A 77 -7.24 -16.67 0.05
C ALA A 77 -6.20 -15.79 0.78
N ARG A 78 -5.30 -15.12 0.06
CA ARG A 78 -4.34 -14.17 0.67
C ARG A 78 -5.05 -12.91 1.13
N VAL A 79 -5.97 -12.38 0.33
CA VAL A 79 -6.83 -11.24 0.73
C VAL A 79 -7.63 -11.58 1.98
N GLN A 80 -8.29 -12.73 2.01
CA GLN A 80 -9.05 -13.16 3.18
C GLN A 80 -8.14 -13.32 4.40
N ALA A 81 -6.94 -13.89 4.25
CA ALA A 81 -5.99 -14.00 5.35
C ALA A 81 -5.57 -12.64 5.93
N VAL A 82 -5.41 -11.60 5.10
CA VAL A 82 -5.16 -10.23 5.60
C VAL A 82 -6.32 -9.73 6.47
N LEU A 83 -7.56 -10.05 6.11
CA LEU A 83 -8.73 -9.71 6.91
C LEU A 83 -8.78 -10.51 8.21
N ASP A 84 -8.42 -11.80 8.15
CA ASP A 84 -8.50 -12.72 9.29
C ASP A 84 -7.38 -12.51 10.31
N ASP A 85 -6.26 -11.89 9.93
CA ASP A 85 -5.16 -11.52 10.84
C ASP A 85 -5.53 -10.42 11.87
N SER A 86 -6.79 -9.93 11.84
CA SER A 86 -7.34 -9.02 12.85
C SER A 86 -8.47 -9.67 13.61
N ASP A 87 -8.38 -9.69 14.94
CA ASP A 87 -9.43 -10.13 15.85
C ASP A 87 -10.66 -9.19 15.87
N ASP A 88 -10.52 -7.95 15.39
CA ASP A 88 -11.64 -7.01 15.27
C ASP A 88 -12.50 -7.36 14.06
N LYS A 89 -13.82 -7.47 14.23
CA LYS A 89 -14.74 -7.84 13.15
C LYS A 89 -14.85 -6.79 12.03
N LYS A 90 -14.51 -5.54 12.31
CA LYS A 90 -14.73 -4.39 11.41
C LYS A 90 -13.44 -3.79 10.91
N TYR A 91 -12.36 -3.85 11.69
CA TYR A 91 -11.18 -3.04 11.44
C TYR A 91 -9.88 -3.85 11.29
N LEU A 92 -8.98 -3.33 10.46
CA LEU A 92 -7.56 -3.64 10.49
C LEU A 92 -6.81 -2.54 11.25
N THR A 93 -5.71 -2.90 11.89
CA THR A 93 -4.84 -1.98 12.62
C THR A 93 -3.39 -2.20 12.20
N ALA A 94 -2.47 -1.38 12.73
CA ALA A 94 -1.05 -1.61 12.57
C ALA A 94 -0.62 -3.01 13.06
N ALA A 95 -1.26 -3.51 14.14
CA ALA A 95 -0.97 -4.83 14.69
C ALA A 95 -1.35 -5.96 13.73
N SER A 96 -2.57 -5.93 13.18
CA SER A 96 -3.02 -6.99 12.25
C SER A 96 -2.26 -6.97 10.93
N LEU A 97 -1.92 -5.78 10.40
CA LEU A 97 -1.09 -5.69 9.20
C LEU A 97 0.36 -6.13 9.45
N GLY A 98 0.89 -5.89 10.65
CA GLY A 98 2.16 -6.47 11.10
C GLY A 98 2.11 -7.99 11.13
N ALA A 99 1.01 -8.58 11.62
CA ALA A 99 0.78 -10.02 11.59
C ALA A 99 0.67 -10.56 10.16
N SER A 100 -0.04 -9.86 9.26
CA SER A 100 -0.10 -10.24 7.84
C SER A 100 1.26 -10.26 7.18
N ARG A 101 2.10 -9.23 7.41
CA ARG A 101 3.47 -9.18 6.92
C ARG A 101 4.33 -10.33 7.46
N HIS A 102 4.25 -10.57 8.76
CA HIS A 102 4.96 -11.70 9.37
C HIS A 102 4.54 -13.03 8.73
N ARG A 103 3.24 -13.29 8.61
CA ARG A 103 2.68 -14.52 8.04
C ARG A 103 3.18 -14.79 6.61
N VAL A 104 3.15 -13.79 5.73
CA VAL A 104 3.60 -13.99 4.34
C VAL A 104 5.12 -14.13 4.22
N GLU A 105 5.89 -13.52 5.12
CA GLU A 105 7.36 -13.64 5.15
C GLU A 105 7.85 -14.96 5.76
N LEU A 106 7.04 -15.63 6.60
CA LEU A 106 7.34 -17.00 7.05
C LEU A 106 7.35 -17.99 5.89
N THR A 107 6.42 -17.84 4.94
CA THR A 107 6.31 -18.72 3.77
C THR A 107 7.24 -18.32 2.65
N SER A 108 7.46 -17.01 2.49
CA SER A 108 8.23 -16.45 1.38
C SER A 108 9.19 -15.39 1.89
N PRO A 109 10.33 -15.78 2.50
CA PRO A 109 11.23 -14.84 3.15
C PRO A 109 11.76 -13.76 2.20
N LEU A 110 11.78 -12.52 2.68
CA LEU A 110 12.29 -11.38 1.95
C LEU A 110 13.73 -11.05 2.34
N THR A 111 14.49 -10.52 1.38
CA THR A 111 15.78 -9.88 1.70
C THR A 111 15.55 -8.57 2.45
N PRO A 112 16.53 -8.07 3.23
CA PRO A 112 16.40 -6.79 3.92
C PRO A 112 16.01 -5.61 3.00
N ALA A 113 16.48 -5.61 1.75
CA ALA A 113 16.15 -4.59 0.76
C ALA A 113 14.68 -4.64 0.30
N GLN A 114 14.06 -5.83 0.30
CA GLN A 114 12.67 -6.04 -0.10
C GLN A 114 11.68 -5.79 1.05
N GLN A 115 12.11 -5.93 2.30
CA GLN A 115 11.24 -5.74 3.46
C GLN A 115 10.74 -4.30 3.60
N SER A 116 11.59 -3.30 3.38
CA SER A 116 11.20 -1.89 3.57
C SER A 116 10.07 -1.45 2.62
N PRO A 117 10.13 -1.70 1.30
CA PRO A 117 9.00 -1.47 0.40
C PRO A 117 7.74 -2.24 0.79
N ALA A 118 7.87 -3.53 1.14
CA ALA A 118 6.73 -4.39 1.49
C ALA A 118 6.01 -3.93 2.77
N GLN A 119 6.77 -3.41 3.75
CA GLN A 119 6.21 -2.77 4.95
C GLN A 119 5.53 -1.44 4.60
N GLY A 120 6.15 -0.63 3.72
CA GLY A 120 5.55 0.60 3.20
C GLY A 120 4.20 0.36 2.50
N GLU A 121 4.10 -0.70 1.70
CA GLU A 121 2.85 -1.14 1.04
C GLU A 121 1.74 -1.48 2.04
N ALA A 122 2.07 -2.16 3.15
CA ALA A 122 1.11 -2.37 4.23
C ALA A 122 0.68 -1.05 4.89
N GLY A 123 1.61 -0.10 5.06
CA GLY A 123 1.31 1.25 5.54
C GLY A 123 0.36 2.03 4.62
N PHE A 124 0.52 1.89 3.30
CA PHE A 124 -0.40 2.47 2.32
C PHE A 124 -1.81 1.90 2.46
N ILE A 125 -1.97 0.60 2.71
CA ILE A 125 -3.31 0.01 2.94
C ILE A 125 -3.99 0.64 4.16
N LEU A 126 -3.29 0.75 5.30
CA LEU A 126 -3.87 1.34 6.50
C LEU A 126 -4.24 2.81 6.30
N ALA A 127 -3.36 3.58 5.66
CA ALA A 127 -3.57 5.01 5.41
C ALA A 127 -4.70 5.26 4.40
N LEU A 128 -4.77 4.47 3.33
CA LEU A 128 -5.74 4.64 2.26
C LEU A 128 -7.15 4.27 2.71
N MET A 129 -7.30 3.24 3.55
CA MET A 129 -8.59 2.72 4.01
C MET A 129 -8.97 3.16 5.43
N LEU A 130 -8.30 4.19 5.93
CA LEU A 130 -8.46 4.67 7.29
C LEU A 130 -9.90 5.13 7.57
N ASP A 131 -10.43 4.74 8.74
CA ASP A 131 -11.63 5.31 9.33
C ASP A 131 -11.32 6.72 9.85
N GLY A 132 -11.41 7.70 8.94
CA GLY A 132 -11.14 9.10 9.22
C GLY A 132 -9.97 9.65 8.40
N THR A 133 -9.25 10.59 8.98
CA THR A 133 -8.18 11.33 8.29
C THR A 133 -6.82 10.87 8.78
N VAL A 134 -5.90 10.58 7.85
CA VAL A 134 -4.50 10.26 8.19
C VAL A 134 -3.95 11.41 9.03
N PRO A 135 -3.41 11.20 10.25
CA PRO A 135 -2.87 12.30 11.05
C PRO A 135 -1.65 12.94 10.40
N ALA A 136 -1.42 14.24 10.60
CA ALA A 136 -0.17 14.85 10.17
C ALA A 136 0.98 14.36 11.04
N ALA A 137 2.18 14.19 10.45
CA ALA A 137 3.36 13.80 11.20
C ALA A 137 3.63 14.79 12.35
N GLY A 138 3.93 14.26 13.54
CA GLY A 138 4.19 15.08 14.73
C GLY A 138 2.95 15.63 15.44
N THR A 139 1.73 15.29 15.01
CA THR A 139 0.51 15.63 15.75
C THR A 139 0.57 15.05 17.16
N GLU A 140 0.46 15.90 18.18
CA GLU A 140 0.50 15.51 19.59
C GLU A 140 -0.66 14.58 19.96
N GLY A 141 -0.39 13.58 20.80
CA GLY A 141 -1.41 12.66 21.32
C GLY A 141 -1.92 11.60 20.33
N VAL A 142 -1.41 11.58 19.09
CA VAL A 142 -1.77 10.55 18.11
C VAL A 142 -1.03 9.24 18.40
N ASP A 143 -1.80 8.19 18.68
CA ASP A 143 -1.29 6.82 18.72
C ASP A 143 -1.50 6.12 17.38
N TYR A 144 -0.44 6.01 16.60
CA TYR A 144 -0.46 5.35 15.29
C TYR A 144 -0.73 3.85 15.37
N THR A 145 -0.60 3.22 16.55
CA THR A 145 -0.96 1.80 16.74
C THR A 145 -2.47 1.59 16.82
N GLN A 146 -3.24 2.65 17.13
CA GLN A 146 -4.69 2.61 17.28
C GLN A 146 -5.45 3.05 16.03
N LEU A 147 -4.76 3.40 14.96
CA LEU A 147 -5.38 3.69 13.67
C LEU A 147 -6.13 2.47 13.13
N LYS A 148 -7.30 2.72 12.55
CA LYS A 148 -8.22 1.68 12.11
C LYS A 148 -8.56 1.88 10.64
N ALA A 149 -8.41 0.84 9.82
CA ALA A 149 -8.95 0.80 8.46
C ALA A 149 -10.14 -0.14 8.39
N PHE A 150 -11.17 0.22 7.64
CA PHE A 150 -12.35 -0.66 7.48
C PHE A 150 -12.00 -1.91 6.66
N LYS A 151 -12.30 -3.10 7.19
CA LYS A 151 -12.03 -4.39 6.51
C LYS A 151 -12.72 -4.49 5.16
N ASN A 152 -13.97 -4.04 5.04
CA ASN A 152 -14.71 -4.08 3.78
C ASN A 152 -14.11 -3.15 2.72
N TRP A 153 -13.54 -2.01 3.10
CA TRP A 153 -12.82 -1.12 2.18
C TRP A 153 -11.50 -1.75 1.70
N VAL A 154 -10.74 -2.34 2.63
CA VAL A 154 -9.51 -3.08 2.30
C VAL A 154 -9.80 -4.26 1.38
N GLN A 155 -10.88 -5.01 1.65
CA GLN A 155 -11.30 -6.11 0.80
C GLN A 155 -11.63 -5.66 -0.62
N GLU A 156 -12.45 -4.62 -0.77
CA GLU A 156 -12.83 -4.08 -2.08
C GLU A 156 -11.60 -3.67 -2.90
N TRP A 157 -10.67 -2.96 -2.25
CA TRP A 157 -9.44 -2.50 -2.88
C TRP A 157 -8.51 -3.62 -3.30
N LEU A 158 -8.21 -4.56 -2.39
CA LEU A 158 -7.27 -5.65 -2.69
C LEU A 158 -7.87 -6.67 -3.68
N THR A 159 -9.20 -6.81 -3.74
CA THR A 159 -9.88 -7.77 -4.61
C THR A 159 -10.12 -7.20 -6.00
N PHE A 160 -10.57 -5.95 -6.09
CA PHE A 160 -11.09 -5.36 -7.33
C PHE A 160 -10.30 -4.16 -7.82
N GLU A 161 -9.24 -3.75 -7.10
CA GLU A 161 -8.42 -2.56 -7.42
C GLU A 161 -9.26 -1.30 -7.59
N ARG A 162 -10.31 -1.19 -6.75
CA ARG A 162 -11.35 -0.16 -6.86
C ARG A 162 -11.49 0.61 -5.56
N LEU A 163 -11.62 1.93 -5.66
CA LEU A 163 -11.91 2.77 -4.52
C LEU A 163 -13.35 2.48 -4.02
N PRO A 164 -13.55 2.15 -2.73
CA PRO A 164 -14.84 1.68 -2.20
C PRO A 164 -15.85 2.81 -1.94
N VAL A 165 -16.08 3.66 -2.95
CA VAL A 165 -16.92 4.87 -2.83
C VAL A 165 -18.37 4.54 -2.45
N GLU A 166 -18.92 3.42 -2.91
CA GLU A 166 -20.28 2.97 -2.57
C GLU A 166 -20.38 2.47 -1.13
N LEU A 167 -19.25 2.10 -0.51
CA LEU A 167 -19.16 1.76 0.90
C LEU A 167 -18.90 2.98 1.78
N GLY A 168 -18.94 4.19 1.20
CA GLY A 168 -18.78 5.46 1.91
C GLY A 168 -17.34 5.98 1.96
N TRP A 169 -16.38 5.33 1.30
CA TRP A 169 -15.01 5.85 1.22
C TRP A 169 -14.97 7.18 0.47
N ARG A 170 -14.11 8.09 0.92
CA ARG A 170 -13.89 9.39 0.30
C ARG A 170 -12.40 9.71 0.25
N PRO A 171 -11.94 10.47 -0.76
CA PRO A 171 -10.59 11.01 -0.77
C PRO A 171 -10.29 11.82 0.50
N SER A 172 -9.01 11.89 0.85
CA SER A 172 -8.58 12.65 2.03
C SER A 172 -8.93 14.13 1.90
N THR A 173 -9.45 14.72 2.97
CA THR A 173 -9.79 16.15 3.04
C THR A 173 -8.58 17.04 3.24
N ARG A 174 -7.47 16.47 3.73
CA ARG A 174 -6.15 17.13 3.77
C ARG A 174 -5.19 16.45 2.83
N GLN A 175 -4.19 17.20 2.38
CA GLN A 175 -3.09 16.63 1.61
C GLN A 175 -2.23 15.74 2.51
N VAL A 176 -2.23 14.42 2.24
CA VAL A 176 -1.39 13.43 2.93
C VAL A 176 -0.05 13.35 2.23
N SER A 177 1.02 13.58 2.98
CA SER A 177 2.40 13.57 2.47
C SER A 177 3.11 12.26 2.80
N PHE A 178 4.25 12.00 2.16
CA PHE A 178 5.11 10.86 2.51
C PHE A 178 5.54 10.86 3.98
N THR A 179 5.75 12.02 4.59
CA THR A 179 6.15 12.13 6.00
C THR A 179 5.03 11.68 6.95
N ASP A 180 3.76 11.85 6.56
CA ASP A 180 2.61 11.42 7.37
C ASP A 180 2.47 9.89 7.42
N LEU A 181 2.99 9.19 6.41
CA LEU A 181 2.95 7.74 6.32
C LEU A 181 4.04 7.06 7.14
N ALA A 182 5.14 7.76 7.45
CA ALA A 182 6.28 7.19 8.15
C ALA A 182 5.93 6.66 9.55
N PRO A 183 5.17 7.37 10.41
CA PRO A 183 4.77 6.83 11.70
C PRO A 183 3.83 5.62 11.61
N ILE A 184 2.97 5.57 10.58
CA ILE A 184 2.12 4.41 10.30
C ILE A 184 2.96 3.18 9.98
N ASN A 185 3.92 3.33 9.06
CA ASN A 185 4.83 2.25 8.68
C ASN A 185 5.68 1.80 9.89
N ALA A 186 6.14 2.73 10.72
CA ALA A 186 6.88 2.42 11.93
C ALA A 186 6.06 1.58 12.94
N ALA A 187 4.77 1.89 13.10
CA ALA A 187 3.86 1.11 13.95
C ALA A 187 3.69 -0.33 13.43
N ILE A 188 3.50 -0.51 12.12
CA ILE A 188 3.38 -1.84 11.48
C ILE A 188 4.67 -2.62 11.63
N LYS A 189 5.83 -2.01 11.34
CA LYS A 189 7.14 -2.64 11.46
C LYS A 189 7.41 -3.10 12.90
N LYS A 190 7.06 -2.27 13.88
CA LYS A 190 7.18 -2.62 15.30
C LYS A 190 6.28 -3.82 15.66
N ALA A 191 5.05 -3.84 15.18
CA ALA A 191 4.14 -4.96 15.41
C ALA A 191 4.66 -6.26 14.76
N GLN A 192 5.10 -6.21 13.49
CA GLN A 192 5.70 -7.35 12.81
C GLN A 192 6.90 -7.90 13.58
N ALA A 193 7.81 -7.03 14.04
CA ALA A 193 9.00 -7.44 14.77
C ALA A 193 8.67 -8.12 16.10
N SER A 194 7.55 -7.78 16.74
CA SER A 194 7.13 -8.39 18.02
C SER A 194 6.61 -9.83 17.91
N LEU A 195 6.43 -10.34 16.69
CA LEU A 195 6.00 -11.70 16.40
C LEU A 195 7.19 -12.64 16.07
N SER A 196 8.42 -12.10 16.07
CA SER A 196 9.65 -12.81 15.69
C SER A 196 10.30 -13.55 16.85
#